data_AF-A0A6G2PYH4-F1
#
_entry.id   AF-A0A6G2PYH4-F1
#
_cell.length_a   1.000
_cell.length_b   1.000
_cell.length_c   1.000
_cell.angle_alpha   90.00
_cell.angle_beta   90.00
_cell.angle_gamma   90.00
#
_symmetry.space_group_name_H-M   'P 1'
#
loop_
_entity.id
_entity.type
_entity.pdbx_description
1 polymer ?
#
loop_
_entity_poly.entity_id
_entity_poly.type
_entity_poly.pdbx_seq_one_letter_code
_entity_poly.pdbx_strand_id
1 'polypeptide(L)'
;LSWHWVFLVNVPIGVAALVGGLRVLPRVASRDLPRADVLGAGLLTVAIASIALGLVKGDDWGWASGEFIGALVLGVLLLVWFVARSARHQSPVLPLPLFKFR
;
A
#
# COMPACT_ATOMS: atom_id res chain seq x y z
N LEU A 1 1.54 30.08 15.71
CA LEU A 1 2.07 28.78 16.17
C LEU A 1 2.19 27.89 14.94
N SER A 2 3.42 27.51 14.56
CA SER A 2 3.73 26.96 13.23
C SER A 2 3.43 25.45 13.13
N TRP A 3 2.90 25.02 11.98
CA TRP A 3 2.54 23.64 11.63
C TRP A 3 3.67 22.60 11.83
N HIS A 4 4.94 23.04 11.86
CA HIS A 4 6.12 22.22 12.09
C HIS A 4 6.06 21.36 13.36
N TRP A 5 5.33 21.79 14.38
CA TRP A 5 5.15 21.02 15.61
C TRP A 5 4.43 19.68 15.39
N VAL A 6 3.55 19.58 14.39
CA VAL A 6 2.87 18.32 14.04
C VAL A 6 3.87 17.26 13.59
N PHE A 7 4.96 17.66 12.91
CA PHE A 7 6.03 16.73 12.53
C PHE A 7 6.91 16.36 13.72
N LEU A 8 7.27 17.34 14.56
CA LEU A 8 8.11 17.13 15.76
C LEU A 8 7.47 16.18 16.78
N VAL A 9 6.15 16.15 16.91
CA VAL A 9 5.42 15.20 17.78
C VAL A 9 5.59 13.75 17.31
N ASN A 10 5.74 13.49 16.01
CA ASN A 10 5.91 12.15 15.48
C ASN A 10 7.36 11.63 15.56
N VAL A 11 8.35 12.54 15.61
CA VAL A 11 9.77 12.19 15.74
C VAL A 11 10.07 11.27 16.94
N PRO A 12 9.64 11.56 18.19
CA PRO A 12 9.92 10.68 19.32
C PRO A 12 9.26 9.30 19.17
N ILE A 13 8.08 9.23 18.54
CA ILE A 13 7.40 7.97 18.25
C ILE A 13 8.21 7.14 17.25
N GLY A 14 8.69 7.77 16.17
CA GLY A 14 9.55 7.12 15.18
C GLY A 14 10.87 6.61 15.78
N VAL A 15 11.50 7.40 16.67
CA VAL A 15 12.71 6.99 17.38
C VAL A 15 12.43 5.80 18.31
N ALA A 16 11.34 5.84 19.09
CA ALA A 16 10.96 4.75 19.97
C ALA A 16 10.70 3.44 19.19
N ALA A 17 10.00 3.53 18.06
CA ALA A 17 9.74 2.40 17.17
C ALA A 17 11.04 1.82 16.58
N LEU A 18 11.97 2.67 16.14
CA LEU A 18 13.26 2.25 15.60
C LEU A 18 14.11 1.52 16.67
N VAL A 19 14.22 2.12 17.85
CA VAL A 19 14.97 1.54 18.97
C VAL A 19 14.33 0.23 19.43
N GLY A 20 13.00 0.17 19.51
CA GLY A 20 12.26 -1.04 19.83
C GLY A 20 12.49 -2.14 18.80
N GLY A 21 12.38 -1.80 17.50
CA GLY A 21 12.64 -2.73 16.40
C GLY A 21 14.06 -3.33 16.47
N LEU A 22 15.09 -2.50 16.65
CA LEU A 22 16.47 -2.95 16.74
C LEU A 22 16.74 -3.88 17.93
N ARG A 23 15.97 -3.78 19.02
CA ARG A 23 16.15 -4.60 20.23
C ARG A 23 15.28 -5.85 20.26
N VAL A 24 14.08 -5.78 19.69
CA VAL A 24 13.05 -6.82 19.83
C VAL A 24 12.96 -7.71 18.60
N LEU A 25 13.27 -7.21 17.40
CA LEU A 25 13.14 -8.01 16.18
C LEU A 25 14.20 -9.13 16.16
N PRO A 26 13.79 -10.40 16.03
CA PRO A 26 14.72 -11.50 15.86
C PRO A 26 15.50 -11.33 14.55
N ARG A 27 16.79 -11.64 14.59
CA ARG A 27 17.64 -11.62 13.38
C ARG A 27 17.19 -12.74 12.46
N VAL A 28 16.48 -12.40 11.39
CA VAL A 28 16.05 -13.35 10.36
C VAL A 28 17.29 -13.70 9.51
N ALA A 29 17.72 -14.96 9.54
CA ALA A 29 18.80 -15.43 8.67
C ALA A 29 18.32 -15.38 7.22
N SER A 30 18.99 -14.57 6.40
CA SER A 30 18.56 -14.15 5.06
C SER A 30 18.52 -15.24 3.99
N ARG A 31 18.52 -16.53 4.35
CA ARG A 31 18.95 -17.59 3.43
C ARG A 31 17.90 -18.02 2.42
N ASP A 32 16.60 -17.82 2.69
CA ASP A 32 15.51 -18.19 1.76
C ASP A 32 14.31 -17.24 1.86
N LEU A 33 14.55 -15.92 1.86
CA LEU A 33 13.43 -14.98 1.65
C LEU A 33 12.95 -15.15 0.22
N PRO A 34 11.71 -15.62 -0.01
CA PRO A 34 11.21 -15.75 -1.35
C PRO A 34 11.15 -14.35 -1.97
N ARG A 35 11.38 -14.26 -3.29
CA ARG A 35 11.43 -12.98 -4.00
C ARG A 35 10.17 -12.17 -3.70
N ALA A 36 10.35 -10.98 -3.12
CA ALA A 36 9.26 -10.06 -2.89
C ALA A 36 8.54 -9.74 -4.22
N ASP A 37 7.21 -9.73 -4.21
CA ASP A 37 6.41 -9.41 -5.40
C ASP A 37 6.45 -7.90 -5.68
N VAL A 38 7.60 -7.42 -6.20
CA VAL A 38 7.84 -6.01 -6.53
C VAL A 38 6.82 -5.50 -7.56
N LEU A 39 6.43 -6.37 -8.51
CA LEU A 39 5.41 -6.04 -9.49
C LEU A 39 4.03 -5.91 -8.84
N GLY A 40 3.65 -6.83 -7.95
CA GLY A 40 2.42 -6.73 -7.15
C GLY A 40 2.39 -5.46 -6.29
N ALA A 41 3.51 -5.11 -5.66
CA ALA A 41 3.64 -3.85 -4.92
C ALA A 41 3.44 -2.62 -5.84
N GLY A 42 4.02 -2.64 -7.05
CA GLY A 42 3.82 -1.60 -8.06
C GLY A 42 2.36 -1.48 -8.50
N LEU A 43 1.72 -2.61 -8.82
CA LEU A 43 0.30 -2.69 -9.17
C LEU A 43 -0.60 -2.07 -8.10
N LEU A 44 -0.39 -2.47 -6.83
CA LEU A 44 -1.16 -1.95 -5.70
C LEU A 44 -0.95 -0.44 -5.52
N THR A 45 0.30 0.01 -5.65
CA THR A 45 0.65 1.44 -5.52
C THR A 45 -0.06 2.27 -6.57
N VAL A 46 0.00 1.86 -7.85
CA VAL A 46 -0.67 2.57 -8.94
C VAL A 46 -2.18 2.52 -8.77
N ALA A 47 -2.74 1.38 -8.36
CA ALA A 47 -4.18 1.27 -8.14
C ALA A 47 -4.70 2.25 -7.09
N ILE A 48 -4.02 2.31 -5.92
CA ILE A 48 -4.36 3.24 -4.85
C ILE A 48 -4.16 4.68 -5.32
N ALA A 49 -3.08 4.98 -6.02
CA ALA A 49 -2.82 6.32 -6.55
C ALA A 49 -3.91 6.77 -7.54
N SER A 50 -4.35 5.90 -8.45
CA SER A 50 -5.42 6.21 -9.40
C SER A 50 -6.75 6.50 -8.70
N ILE A 51 -7.13 5.69 -7.71
CA ILE A 51 -8.35 5.91 -6.94
C ILE A 51 -8.26 7.22 -6.14
N ALA A 52 -7.16 7.41 -5.41
CA ALA A 52 -6.94 8.62 -4.61
C ALA A 52 -6.96 9.88 -5.49
N LEU A 53 -6.36 9.82 -6.68
CA LEU A 53 -6.36 10.92 -7.63
C LEU A 53 -7.78 11.25 -8.10
N GLY A 54 -8.58 10.24 -8.44
CA GLY A 54 -9.99 10.43 -8.78
C GLY A 54 -10.77 11.10 -7.64
N LEU A 55 -10.57 10.68 -6.38
CA LEU A 55 -11.25 11.29 -5.23
C LEU A 55 -10.79 12.73 -4.97
N VAL A 56 -9.49 12.99 -5.02
CA VAL A 56 -8.93 14.33 -4.76
C VAL A 56 -9.34 15.31 -5.84
N LYS A 57 -9.38 14.86 -7.10
CA LYS A 57 -9.67 15.71 -8.27
C LYS A 57 -11.14 15.66 -8.69
N GLY A 58 -11.98 14.90 -8.00
CA GLY A 58 -13.40 14.71 -8.33
C GLY A 58 -14.21 16.01 -8.36
N ASP A 59 -13.87 16.97 -7.50
CA ASP A 59 -14.51 18.29 -7.48
C ASP A 59 -14.09 19.15 -8.68
N ASP A 60 -12.81 19.09 -9.05
CA ASP A 60 -12.26 19.86 -10.17
C ASP A 60 -12.63 19.30 -11.54
N TRP A 61 -12.69 17.97 -11.68
CA TRP A 61 -13.06 17.29 -12.92
C TRP A 61 -14.58 17.12 -13.06
N GLY A 62 -15.30 17.17 -11.95
CA GLY A 62 -16.69 16.78 -11.87
C GLY A 62 -16.85 15.27 -11.73
N TRP A 63 -17.72 14.87 -10.81
CA TRP A 63 -17.97 13.48 -10.43
C TRP A 63 -18.50 12.58 -11.56
N ALA A 64 -19.06 13.17 -12.62
CA ALA A 64 -19.57 12.45 -13.79
C ALA A 64 -18.63 12.52 -15.01
N SER A 65 -17.44 13.08 -14.86
CA SER A 65 -16.47 13.20 -15.95
C SER A 65 -15.86 11.85 -16.36
N GLY A 66 -15.44 11.77 -17.62
CA GLY A 66 -14.75 10.58 -18.14
C GLY A 66 -13.41 10.35 -17.43
N GLU A 67 -12.76 11.41 -16.96
CA GLU A 67 -11.51 11.39 -16.22
C GLU A 67 -11.67 10.76 -14.84
N PHE A 68 -12.71 11.16 -14.08
CA PHE A 68 -13.01 10.56 -12.78
C PHE A 68 -13.36 9.07 -12.92
N ILE A 69 -14.28 8.76 -13.83
CA ILE A 69 -14.72 7.38 -14.08
C ILE A 69 -13.54 6.53 -14.57
N GLY A 70 -12.73 7.08 -15.48
CA GLY A 70 -11.54 6.42 -16.00
C GLY A 70 -10.51 6.11 -14.91
N ALA A 71 -10.25 7.06 -14.00
CA ALA A 71 -9.34 6.87 -12.87
C ALA A 71 -9.84 5.77 -11.91
N LEU A 72 -11.14 5.75 -11.61
CA LEU A 72 -11.75 4.70 -10.79
C LEU A 72 -11.70 3.33 -11.45
N VAL A 73 -12.10 3.24 -12.73
CA VAL A 73 -12.10 1.98 -13.48
C VAL A 73 -10.67 1.44 -13.58
N LEU A 74 -9.68 2.28 -13.89
CA LEU A 74 -8.28 1.90 -13.92
C LEU A 74 -7.81 1.36 -12.55
N GLY A 75 -8.12 2.07 -11.47
CA GLY A 75 -7.78 1.64 -10.11
C GLY A 75 -8.38 0.27 -9.75
N VAL A 76 -9.67 0.07 -10.04
CA VAL A 76 -10.35 -1.22 -9.80
C VAL A 76 -9.74 -2.34 -10.63
N LEU A 77 -9.45 -2.11 -11.92
CA LEU A 77 -8.82 -3.10 -12.78
C LEU A 77 -7.43 -3.50 -12.27
N LEU A 78 -6.62 -2.53 -11.83
CA LEU A 78 -5.30 -2.78 -11.26
C LEU A 78 -5.39 -3.54 -9.93
N LEU A 79 -6.39 -3.26 -9.09
CA LEU A 79 -6.66 -4.03 -7.87
C LEU A 79 -7.05 -5.48 -8.17
N VAL A 80 -7.96 -5.70 -9.13
CA VAL A 80 -8.37 -7.05 -9.55
C VAL A 80 -7.15 -7.80 -10.09
N TRP A 81 -6.32 -7.15 -10.90
CA TRP A 81 -5.11 -7.75 -11.42
C TRP A 81 -4.08 -8.06 -10.32
N PHE A 82 -3.92 -7.16 -9.35
CA PHE A 82 -3.09 -7.39 -8.16
C PHE A 82 -3.58 -8.59 -7.35
N VAL A 83 -4.90 -8.73 -7.12
CA VAL A 83 -5.47 -9.86 -6.38
C VAL A 83 -5.28 -11.17 -7.16
N ALA A 84 -5.55 -11.17 -8.47
CA ALA A 84 -5.36 -12.35 -9.32
C ALA A 84 -3.88 -12.79 -9.37
N ARG A 85 -2.96 -11.83 -9.38
CA ARG A 85 -1.52 -12.07 -9.30
C ARG A 85 -1.11 -12.60 -7.94
N SER A 86 -1.55 -11.95 -6.86
CA SER A 86 -1.27 -12.37 -5.47
C SER A 86 -1.83 -13.77 -5.18
N ALA A 87 -2.97 -14.14 -5.75
CA ALA A 87 -3.53 -15.49 -5.62
C ALA A 87 -2.69 -16.57 -6.30
N ARG A 88 -1.83 -16.21 -7.26
CA ARG A 88 -1.00 -17.14 -8.05
C ARG A 88 0.50 -17.04 -7.73
N HIS A 89 0.93 -16.07 -6.92
CA HIS A 89 2.35 -15.87 -6.62
C HIS A 89 2.80 -16.69 -5.42
N GLN A 90 4.04 -17.19 -5.48
CA GLN A 90 4.64 -18.05 -4.45
C GLN A 90 4.92 -17.29 -3.13
N SER A 91 5.12 -15.97 -3.21
CA SER A 91 5.17 -15.06 -2.06
C SER A 91 4.35 -13.80 -2.34
N PRO A 92 3.04 -13.83 -2.06
CA PRO A 92 2.20 -12.67 -2.25
C PRO A 92 2.47 -11.60 -1.19
N VAL A 93 2.36 -10.33 -1.60
CA VAL A 93 2.45 -9.17 -0.68
C VAL A 93 1.37 -9.24 0.40
N LEU A 94 0.18 -9.74 0.01
CA LEU A 94 -0.91 -10.05 0.93
C LEU A 94 -1.10 -11.57 0.96
N PRO A 95 -0.74 -12.26 2.06
CA PRO A 95 -1.10 -13.66 2.23
C PRO A 95 -2.62 -13.77 2.35
N LEU A 96 -3.29 -13.94 1.20
CA LEU A 96 -4.72 -14.22 1.08
C LEU A 96 -5.20 -15.41 1.97
N PRO A 97 -4.38 -16.41 2.35
CA PRO A 97 -4.83 -17.45 3.27
C PRO A 97 -5.23 -16.97 4.67
N LEU A 98 -4.79 -15.78 5.13
CA LEU A 98 -5.20 -15.24 6.43
C LEU A 98 -6.65 -14.75 6.47
N PHE A 99 -7.30 -14.54 5.32
CA PHE A 99 -8.76 -14.28 5.28
C PHE A 99 -9.59 -15.57 5.32
N LYS A 100 -8.92 -16.73 5.40
CA LYS A 100 -9.54 -18.06 5.48
C LYS A 100 -9.47 -18.59 6.91
N PHE A 101 -9.85 -17.78 7.89
CA PHE A 101 -10.22 -18.32 9.20
C PHE A 101 -11.61 -18.94 9.08
N ARG A 102 -11.65 -20.28 9.19
CA ARG A 102 -12.87 -21.03 9.49
C ARG A 102 -13.11 -20.99 10.99
#